data_AF-A0A958ZNL0-F1
#
_entry.id   AF-A0A958ZNL0-F1
#
_cell.length_a   1.000
_cell.length_b   1.000
_cell.length_c   1.000
_cell.angle_alpha   90.00
_cell.angle_beta   90.00
_cell.angle_gamma   90.00
#
_symmetry.space_group_name_H-M   'P 1'
#
loop_
_entity.id
_entity.type
_entity.pdbx_description
1 polymer ?
#
loop_
_entity_poly.entity_id
_entity_poly.type
_entity_poly.pdbx_seq_one_letter_code
_entity_poly.pdbx_strand_id
1 'polypeptide(L)'
;MSSFVTRRFRNSQLAYINNRSLESRVLGSLGKYLDKYKTRIYAFTLFGSHDHSMYEFKEKTKSKFFRDFGARTAEAVKTHVPDFGTGAVFEKRPSEQAITEDKESHLDRLMYTILQPIRAGLCKNLSDYPGFNSFKYILSGKPLEVEFFNSSAYRRAKRRKKDVDPSLFVEKYSVRFEKIPGYEHLSQREYARVIQEEYERRRIAIIEEFEAKGHIWPSVQSLRRTRCTECARSPKRAKKGQRVPLVLSLCVERKKQFLEFYFSTLIEFKKASQAYLLGNRNAVFPSGTCIPPGPWC
;
A
#
# COMPACT_ATOMS: atom_id res chain seq x y z
N MET A 1 6.38 14.64 2.51
CA MET A 1 6.72 13.70 1.43
C MET A 1 5.92 12.40 1.46
N SER A 2 5.25 12.14 0.34
CA SER A 2 4.43 10.94 0.12
C SER A 2 5.27 9.72 -0.28
N SER A 3 4.73 8.53 -0.04
CA SER A 3 5.34 7.24 -0.38
C SER A 3 4.39 6.41 -1.24
N PHE A 4 4.88 5.92 -2.37
CA PHE A 4 4.26 4.83 -3.11
C PHE A 4 4.78 3.50 -2.55
N VAL A 5 3.88 2.60 -2.19
CA VAL A 5 4.24 1.35 -1.54
C VAL A 5 3.59 0.16 -2.21
N THR A 6 4.38 -0.91 -2.35
CA THR A 6 3.93 -2.23 -2.78
C THR A 6 4.24 -3.26 -1.71
N ARG A 7 3.25 -4.03 -1.26
CA ARG A 7 3.45 -5.18 -0.37
C ARG A 7 3.01 -6.45 -1.06
N ARG A 8 3.94 -7.37 -1.30
CA ARG A 8 3.69 -8.60 -2.07
C ARG A 8 3.73 -9.83 -1.19
N PHE A 9 2.79 -10.74 -1.42
CA PHE A 9 2.79 -12.05 -0.80
C PHE A 9 3.91 -12.94 -1.33
N ARG A 10 4.38 -13.85 -0.48
CA ARG A 10 5.37 -14.85 -0.84
C ARG A 10 4.91 -15.62 -2.08
N ASN A 11 5.85 -15.91 -2.98
CA ASN A 11 5.62 -16.65 -4.23
C ASN A 11 4.54 -16.06 -5.15
N SER A 12 4.13 -14.79 -4.96
CA SER A 12 3.01 -14.18 -5.68
C SER A 12 1.69 -14.95 -5.55
N GLN A 13 1.47 -15.62 -4.41
CA GLN A 13 0.20 -16.31 -4.12
C GLN A 13 -0.98 -15.34 -4.15
N LEU A 14 -2.08 -15.75 -4.77
CA LEU A 14 -3.27 -14.93 -4.97
C LEU A 14 -4.19 -14.94 -3.72
N ALA A 15 -3.69 -14.43 -2.59
CA ALA A 15 -4.42 -14.52 -1.33
C ALA A 15 -5.61 -13.55 -1.23
N TYR A 16 -5.56 -12.38 -1.90
CA TYR A 16 -6.66 -11.41 -1.85
C TYR A 16 -7.84 -11.76 -2.76
N ILE A 17 -7.69 -12.74 -3.66
CA ILE A 17 -8.72 -13.05 -4.66
C ILE A 17 -9.95 -13.70 -4.00
N ASN A 18 -11.13 -13.20 -4.35
CA ASN A 18 -12.45 -13.75 -4.00
C ASN A 18 -12.65 -14.01 -2.50
N ASN A 19 -11.96 -13.25 -1.64
CA ASN A 19 -12.02 -13.41 -0.18
C ASN A 19 -12.45 -12.12 0.51
N ARG A 20 -13.78 -11.90 0.57
CA ARG A 20 -14.38 -10.71 1.20
C ARG A 20 -14.09 -10.62 2.69
N SER A 21 -13.94 -11.76 3.37
CA SER A 21 -13.63 -11.79 4.80
C SER A 21 -12.21 -11.26 5.06
N LEU A 22 -11.24 -11.69 4.27
CA LEU A 22 -9.88 -11.16 4.30
C LEU A 22 -9.82 -9.69 3.91
N GLU A 23 -10.50 -9.31 2.82
CA GLU A 23 -10.59 -7.91 2.38
C GLU A 23 -11.09 -7.01 3.51
N SER A 24 -12.22 -7.36 4.12
CA SER A 24 -12.80 -6.60 5.25
C SER A 24 -11.82 -6.51 6.42
N ARG A 25 -11.11 -7.60 6.73
CA ARG A 25 -10.11 -7.65 7.80
C ARG A 25 -8.92 -6.75 7.55
N VAL A 26 -8.45 -6.69 6.31
CA VAL A 26 -7.33 -5.83 5.89
C VAL A 26 -7.77 -4.37 5.89
N LEU A 27 -8.96 -4.06 5.38
CA LEU A 27 -9.51 -2.70 5.37
C LEU A 27 -9.76 -2.18 6.79
N GLY A 28 -10.29 -2.99 7.70
CA GLY A 28 -10.39 -2.65 9.12
C GLY A 28 -9.04 -2.35 9.76
N SER A 29 -8.03 -3.17 9.46
CA SER A 29 -6.66 -2.96 9.94
C SER A 29 -6.04 -1.69 9.35
N LEU A 30 -6.33 -1.39 8.08
CA LEU A 30 -5.91 -0.16 7.42
C LEU A 30 -6.51 1.05 8.14
N GLY A 31 -7.82 1.08 8.35
CA GLY A 31 -8.50 2.18 9.05
C GLY A 31 -7.95 2.43 10.45
N LYS A 32 -7.77 1.37 11.24
CA LYS A 32 -7.17 1.48 12.57
C LYS A 32 -5.80 2.13 12.57
N TYR A 33 -4.92 1.72 11.66
CA TYR A 33 -3.54 2.20 11.67
C TYR A 33 -3.36 3.54 10.97
N LEU A 34 -4.23 3.89 10.02
CA LEU A 34 -4.31 5.25 9.51
C LEU A 34 -4.67 6.21 10.66
N ASP A 35 -5.68 5.88 11.46
CA ASP A 35 -6.07 6.69 12.62
C ASP A 35 -4.98 6.75 13.70
N LYS A 36 -4.47 5.58 14.14
CA LYS A 36 -3.44 5.49 15.19
C LYS A 36 -2.19 6.32 14.86
N TYR A 37 -1.74 6.28 13.61
CA TYR A 37 -0.52 6.95 13.17
C TYR A 37 -0.78 8.29 12.47
N LYS A 38 -2.04 8.74 12.40
CA LYS A 38 -2.48 9.95 11.70
C LYS A 38 -1.85 10.06 10.31
N THR A 39 -1.87 8.95 9.59
CA THR A 39 -1.30 8.80 8.25
C THR A 39 -2.37 9.16 7.23
N ARG A 40 -2.03 10.02 6.26
CA ARG A 40 -2.92 10.33 5.13
C ARG A 40 -2.79 9.23 4.08
N ILE A 41 -3.90 8.93 3.39
CA ILE A 41 -3.93 7.97 2.29
C ILE A 41 -4.56 8.63 1.07
N TYR A 42 -3.92 8.44 -0.09
CA TYR A 42 -4.39 8.97 -1.36
C TYR A 42 -5.03 7.90 -2.23
N ALA A 43 -4.51 6.67 -2.15
CA ALA A 43 -4.98 5.55 -2.96
C ALA A 43 -4.69 4.21 -2.27
N PHE A 44 -5.57 3.23 -2.45
CA PHE A 44 -5.38 1.87 -1.99
C PHE A 44 -6.07 0.87 -2.91
N THR A 45 -5.33 -0.14 -3.36
CA THR A 45 -5.87 -1.22 -4.19
C THR A 45 -5.35 -2.54 -3.66
N LEU A 46 -6.27 -3.47 -3.38
CA LEU A 46 -5.93 -4.87 -3.15
C LEU A 46 -5.87 -5.56 -4.51
N PHE A 47 -4.72 -6.10 -4.86
CA PHE A 47 -4.50 -6.86 -6.08
C PHE A 47 -4.17 -8.30 -5.72
N GLY A 48 -4.62 -9.30 -6.47
CA GLY A 48 -4.66 -10.70 -6.01
C GLY A 48 -3.46 -11.20 -5.18
N SER A 49 -2.22 -10.85 -5.57
CA SER A 49 -0.98 -11.21 -4.88
C SER A 49 -0.27 -10.10 -4.08
N HIS A 50 -0.76 -8.87 -4.11
CA HIS A 50 -0.11 -7.72 -3.48
C HIS A 50 -1.06 -6.54 -3.31
N ASP A 51 -0.73 -5.60 -2.44
CA ASP A 51 -1.41 -4.30 -2.42
C ASP A 51 -0.50 -3.18 -2.92
N HIS A 52 -1.14 -2.18 -3.53
CA HIS A 52 -0.56 -0.90 -3.87
C HIS A 52 -1.23 0.20 -3.07
N SER A 53 -0.43 1.14 -2.61
CA SER A 53 -0.91 2.21 -1.74
C SER A 53 -0.09 3.46 -1.88
N MET A 54 -0.75 4.61 -1.71
CA MET A 54 -0.10 5.91 -1.61
C MET A 54 -0.41 6.53 -0.26
N TYR A 55 0.63 6.76 0.53
CA TYR A 55 0.53 7.31 1.87
C TYR A 55 1.31 8.59 2.01
N GLU A 56 0.93 9.39 2.99
CA GLU A 56 1.82 10.38 3.59
C GLU A 56 1.86 10.20 5.10
N PHE A 57 3.08 10.01 5.60
CA PHE A 57 3.34 9.69 6.99
C PHE A 57 3.74 10.93 7.77
N LYS A 58 3.31 11.02 9.03
CA LYS A 58 3.96 11.90 10.00
C LYS A 58 5.39 11.43 10.25
N GLU A 59 6.25 12.37 10.64
CA GLU A 59 7.64 12.08 10.97
C GLU A 59 7.76 10.91 11.95
N LYS A 60 8.71 9.99 11.71
CA LYS A 60 9.00 8.83 12.59
C LYS A 60 7.85 7.83 12.80
N THR A 61 6.74 7.92 12.06
CA THR A 61 5.61 6.96 12.18
C THR A 61 5.62 5.82 11.15
N LYS A 62 6.23 6.04 9.97
CA LYS A 62 6.23 5.10 8.83
C LYS A 62 6.57 3.65 9.20
N SER A 63 7.70 3.43 9.87
CA SER A 63 8.15 2.08 10.24
C SER A 63 7.18 1.38 11.22
N LYS A 64 6.59 2.14 12.16
CA LYS A 64 5.61 1.62 13.12
C LYS A 64 4.29 1.26 12.42
N PHE A 65 3.84 2.09 11.48
CA PHE A 65 2.67 1.83 10.65
C PHE A 65 2.84 0.51 9.89
N PHE A 66 3.92 0.35 9.13
CA PHE A 66 4.11 -0.86 8.31
C PHE A 66 4.29 -2.13 9.14
N ARG A 67 4.97 -2.04 10.29
CA ARG A 67 5.08 -3.16 11.21
C ARG A 67 3.70 -3.60 11.70
N ASP A 68 2.91 -2.68 12.23
CA ASP A 68 1.63 -3.01 12.84
C ASP A 68 0.59 -3.44 11.79
N PHE A 69 0.47 -2.70 10.68
CA PHE A 69 -0.44 -3.01 9.59
C PHE A 69 -0.05 -4.32 8.90
N GLY A 70 1.23 -4.52 8.60
CA GLY A 70 1.75 -5.77 8.06
C GLY A 70 1.47 -6.96 8.97
N ALA A 71 1.70 -6.83 10.28
CA ALA A 71 1.41 -7.91 11.23
C ALA A 71 -0.08 -8.30 11.24
N ARG A 72 -1.01 -7.33 11.22
CA ARG A 72 -2.44 -7.63 11.17
C ARG A 72 -2.88 -8.20 9.82
N THR A 73 -2.33 -7.71 8.71
CA THR A 73 -2.55 -8.33 7.39
C THR A 73 -2.08 -9.79 7.36
N ALA A 74 -0.89 -10.07 7.92
CA ALA A 74 -0.38 -11.44 7.97
C ALA A 74 -1.22 -12.37 8.85
N GLU A 75 -1.69 -11.88 10.01
CA GLU A 75 -2.64 -12.61 10.87
C GLU A 75 -3.96 -12.86 10.13
N ALA A 76 -4.47 -11.87 9.40
CA ALA A 76 -5.69 -12.00 8.60
C ALA A 76 -5.53 -13.05 7.50
N VAL A 77 -4.44 -13.01 6.73
CA VAL A 77 -4.17 -14.01 5.69
C VAL A 77 -4.13 -15.42 6.30
N LYS A 78 -3.37 -15.64 7.37
CA LYS A 78 -3.28 -16.96 8.02
C LYS A 78 -4.61 -17.46 8.59
N THR A 79 -5.50 -16.56 8.96
CA THR A 79 -6.82 -16.91 9.52
C THR A 79 -7.84 -17.19 8.43
N HIS A 80 -7.84 -16.40 7.36
CA HIS A 80 -8.88 -16.41 6.32
C HIS A 80 -8.46 -17.17 5.06
N VAL A 81 -7.22 -17.67 5.01
CA VAL A 81 -6.65 -18.42 3.90
C VAL A 81 -5.93 -19.66 4.47
N PRO A 82 -6.66 -20.73 4.81
CA PRO A 82 -6.09 -21.92 5.45
C PRO A 82 -4.93 -22.55 4.65
N ASP A 83 -5.05 -22.55 3.33
CA ASP A 83 -4.07 -23.16 2.42
C ASP A 83 -2.85 -22.27 2.12
N PHE A 84 -2.73 -21.10 2.77
CA PHE A 84 -1.57 -20.22 2.56
C PHE A 84 -0.26 -20.89 3.01
N GLY A 85 -0.34 -21.79 3.99
CA GLY A 85 0.80 -22.53 4.53
C GLY A 85 1.50 -21.85 5.71
N THR A 86 2.64 -22.41 6.12
CA THR A 86 3.42 -21.94 7.27
C THR A 86 4.49 -20.91 6.86
N GLY A 87 4.94 -20.11 7.84
CA GLY A 87 6.02 -19.14 7.64
C GLY A 87 5.57 -17.70 7.37
N ALA A 88 6.38 -16.98 6.60
CA ALA A 88 6.19 -15.56 6.29
C ALA A 88 5.13 -15.35 5.19
N VAL A 89 4.21 -14.42 5.43
CA VAL A 89 3.15 -14.05 4.47
C VAL A 89 3.69 -13.16 3.35
N PHE A 90 4.53 -12.20 3.70
CA PHE A 90 5.15 -11.30 2.73
C PHE A 90 6.46 -11.86 2.22
N GLU A 91 6.73 -11.63 0.93
CA GLU A 91 8.01 -12.02 0.30
C GLU A 91 9.19 -11.28 0.92
N LYS A 92 9.00 -9.99 1.22
CA LYS A 92 10.02 -9.09 1.77
C LYS A 92 9.36 -7.90 2.48
N ARG A 93 10.19 -7.00 3.00
CA ARG A 93 9.73 -5.69 3.50
C ARG A 93 8.98 -4.92 2.40
N PRO A 94 8.03 -4.04 2.75
CA PRO A 94 7.33 -3.20 1.79
C PRO A 94 8.31 -2.50 0.84
N SER A 95 8.06 -2.58 -0.46
CA SER A 95 8.82 -1.83 -1.45
C SER A 95 8.27 -0.41 -1.46
N GLU A 96 9.02 0.51 -0.88
CA GLU A 96 8.65 1.91 -0.77
C GLU A 96 9.50 2.76 -1.72
N GLN A 97 8.86 3.75 -2.33
CA GLN A 97 9.51 4.74 -3.18
C GLN A 97 8.92 6.10 -2.84
N ALA A 98 9.79 7.09 -2.62
CA ALA A 98 9.36 8.47 -2.41
C ALA A 98 8.63 9.00 -3.65
N ILE A 99 7.65 9.88 -3.46
CA ILE A 99 7.03 10.64 -4.55
C ILE A 99 7.40 12.10 -4.34
N THR A 100 7.92 12.76 -5.37
CA THR A 100 8.21 14.18 -5.31
C THR A 100 6.94 15.01 -5.14
N GLU A 101 7.04 16.15 -4.46
CA GLU A 101 5.90 17.01 -4.10
C GLU A 101 5.37 17.83 -5.30
N ASP A 102 5.40 17.28 -6.51
CA ASP A 102 4.68 17.80 -7.67
C ASP A 102 3.36 17.08 -7.90
N LYS A 103 2.42 17.85 -8.44
CA LYS A 103 1.08 17.43 -8.81
C LYS A 103 1.10 16.29 -9.83
N GLU A 104 1.99 16.38 -10.81
CA GLU A 104 2.11 15.48 -11.96
C GLU A 104 2.54 14.08 -11.51
N SER A 105 3.57 13.99 -10.67
CA SER A 105 4.05 12.72 -10.11
C SER A 105 3.02 12.09 -9.18
N HIS A 106 2.33 12.89 -8.36
CA HIS A 106 1.26 12.37 -7.52
C HIS A 106 0.08 11.83 -8.36
N LEU A 107 -0.36 12.57 -9.38
CA LEU A 107 -1.42 12.13 -10.29
C LEU A 107 -1.01 10.85 -11.02
N ASP A 108 0.22 10.77 -11.49
CA ASP A 108 0.73 9.60 -12.19
C ASP A 108 0.75 8.34 -11.30
N ARG A 109 1.16 8.48 -10.03
CA ARG A 109 1.15 7.36 -9.08
C ARG A 109 -0.26 7.00 -8.59
N LEU A 110 -1.15 7.99 -8.49
CA LEU A 110 -2.57 7.79 -8.18
C LEU A 110 -3.20 6.90 -9.27
N MET A 111 -3.01 7.29 -10.53
CA MET A 111 -3.47 6.53 -11.69
C MET A 111 -2.81 5.16 -11.78
N TYR A 112 -1.51 5.06 -11.45
CA TYR A 112 -0.84 3.75 -11.37
C TYR A 112 -1.54 2.80 -10.40
N THR A 113 -1.92 3.30 -9.22
CA THR A 113 -2.55 2.49 -8.16
C THR A 113 -3.97 2.07 -8.55
N ILE A 114 -4.75 2.99 -9.14
CA ILE A 114 -6.16 2.78 -9.48
C ILE A 114 -6.31 1.90 -10.72
N LEU A 115 -5.52 2.13 -11.77
CA LEU A 115 -5.63 1.42 -13.05
C LEU A 115 -4.94 0.05 -13.02
N GLN A 116 -4.37 -0.38 -11.91
CA GLN A 116 -3.63 -1.63 -11.83
C GLN A 116 -4.41 -2.86 -12.34
N PRO A 117 -5.70 -3.05 -12.01
CA PRO A 117 -6.49 -4.16 -12.56
C PRO A 117 -6.59 -4.16 -14.09
N ILE A 118 -6.76 -2.98 -14.68
CA ILE A 118 -6.88 -2.80 -16.13
C ILE A 118 -5.51 -2.99 -16.81
N ARG A 119 -4.44 -2.44 -16.24
CA ARG A 119 -3.05 -2.63 -16.70
C ARG A 119 -2.58 -4.08 -16.64
N ALA A 120 -3.16 -4.86 -15.74
CA ALA A 120 -2.89 -6.29 -15.65
C ALA A 120 -3.74 -7.13 -16.62
N GLY A 121 -4.56 -6.49 -17.47
CA GLY A 121 -5.41 -7.17 -18.45
C GLY A 121 -6.58 -7.93 -17.81
N LEU A 122 -6.97 -7.60 -16.57
CA LEU A 122 -8.03 -8.32 -15.86
C LEU A 122 -9.43 -7.83 -16.21
N CYS A 123 -9.60 -6.56 -16.55
CA CYS A 123 -10.91 -5.99 -16.82
C CYS A 123 -10.79 -4.72 -17.67
N LYS A 124 -11.79 -4.43 -18.50
CA LYS A 124 -11.88 -3.15 -19.24
C LYS A 124 -12.41 -2.01 -18.37
N ASN A 125 -13.28 -2.34 -17.40
CA ASN A 125 -13.85 -1.39 -16.46
C ASN A 125 -13.52 -1.81 -15.03
N LEU A 126 -13.23 -0.84 -14.17
CA LEU A 126 -12.88 -1.13 -12.79
C LEU A 126 -14.05 -1.71 -11.97
N SER A 127 -15.30 -1.46 -12.37
CA SER A 127 -16.50 -2.08 -11.79
C SER A 127 -16.52 -3.61 -11.93
N ASP A 128 -15.83 -4.14 -12.92
CA ASP A 128 -15.76 -5.57 -13.21
C ASP A 128 -14.67 -6.26 -12.36
N TYR A 129 -13.79 -5.49 -11.71
CA TYR A 129 -12.76 -6.01 -10.83
C TYR A 129 -13.36 -6.45 -9.48
N PRO A 130 -13.20 -7.71 -9.06
CA PRO A 130 -13.84 -8.20 -7.83
C PRO A 130 -13.19 -7.67 -6.55
N GLY A 131 -11.90 -7.30 -6.57
CA GLY A 131 -11.16 -6.85 -5.40
C GLY A 131 -11.36 -5.37 -5.07
N PHE A 132 -11.01 -4.99 -3.85
CA PHE A 132 -11.09 -3.59 -3.42
C PHE A 132 -10.19 -2.64 -4.24
N ASN A 133 -10.77 -1.52 -4.65
CA ASN A 133 -10.08 -0.37 -5.22
C ASN A 133 -10.69 0.93 -4.69
N SER A 134 -9.84 1.90 -4.33
CA SER A 134 -10.27 3.16 -3.70
C SER A 134 -10.96 4.15 -4.64
N PHE A 135 -10.98 3.93 -5.96
CA PHE A 135 -11.44 4.91 -6.95
C PHE A 135 -12.80 5.55 -6.63
N LYS A 136 -13.81 4.75 -6.28
CA LYS A 136 -15.15 5.27 -5.95
C LYS A 136 -15.16 6.21 -4.74
N TYR A 137 -14.28 5.98 -3.77
CA TYR A 137 -14.15 6.81 -2.56
C TYR A 137 -13.37 8.08 -2.85
N ILE A 138 -12.38 8.02 -3.75
CA ILE A 138 -11.65 9.18 -4.24
C ILE A 138 -12.59 10.14 -4.98
N LEU A 139 -13.43 9.61 -5.88
CA LEU A 139 -14.39 10.43 -6.65
C LEU A 139 -15.49 11.03 -5.76
N SER A 140 -16.08 10.22 -4.89
CA SER A 140 -17.19 10.70 -4.06
C SER A 140 -16.74 11.58 -2.90
N GLY A 141 -15.48 11.46 -2.45
CA GLY A 141 -14.98 12.10 -1.23
C GLY A 141 -15.61 11.57 0.06
N LYS A 142 -16.47 10.54 -0.05
CA LYS A 142 -17.10 9.89 1.10
C LYS A 142 -16.10 8.94 1.76
N PRO A 143 -16.05 8.89 3.09
CA PRO A 143 -15.22 7.92 3.78
C PRO A 143 -15.69 6.49 3.51
N LEU A 144 -14.73 5.57 3.51
CA LEU A 144 -14.99 4.14 3.61
C LEU A 144 -15.10 3.77 5.09
N GLU A 145 -16.29 3.36 5.53
CA GLU A 145 -16.49 2.81 6.87
C GLU A 145 -16.00 1.36 6.93
N VAL A 146 -15.19 1.04 7.95
CA VAL A 146 -14.58 -0.27 8.14
C VAL A 146 -14.62 -0.71 9.59
N GLU A 147 -14.60 -2.02 9.82
CA GLU A 147 -14.62 -2.62 11.14
C GLU A 147 -13.31 -3.34 11.44
N PHE A 148 -12.70 -3.01 12.58
CA PHE A 148 -11.52 -3.66 13.11
C PHE A 148 -11.89 -4.48 14.34
N PHE A 149 -11.75 -5.80 14.26
CA PHE A 149 -11.92 -6.65 15.45
C PHE A 149 -10.61 -6.81 16.22
N ASN A 150 -10.60 -6.41 17.48
CA ASN A 150 -9.45 -6.48 18.36
C ASN A 150 -9.24 -7.89 18.93
N SER A 151 -8.65 -8.77 18.11
CA SER A 151 -8.41 -10.18 18.46
C SER A 151 -7.62 -10.35 19.76
N SER A 152 -6.67 -9.46 20.03
CA SER A 152 -5.88 -9.48 21.26
C SER A 152 -6.72 -9.16 22.50
N ALA A 153 -7.59 -8.15 22.44
CA ALA A 153 -8.49 -7.81 23.53
C ALA A 153 -9.52 -8.93 23.76
N TYR A 154 -10.10 -9.46 22.68
CA TYR A 154 -11.02 -10.59 22.74
C TYR A 154 -10.38 -11.82 23.40
N ARG A 155 -9.19 -12.23 22.96
CA ARG A 155 -8.45 -13.35 23.55
C ARG A 155 -8.12 -13.14 25.03
N ARG A 156 -7.78 -11.91 25.45
CA ARG A 156 -7.56 -11.58 26.87
C ARG A 156 -8.83 -11.72 27.70
N ALA A 157 -9.96 -11.23 27.19
CA ALA A 157 -11.25 -11.34 27.87
C ALA A 157 -11.72 -12.80 27.94
N LYS A 158 -11.60 -13.55 26.86
CA LYS A 158 -11.98 -14.97 26.77
C LYS A 158 -11.21 -15.86 27.76
N ARG A 159 -9.96 -15.51 28.07
CA ARG A 159 -9.17 -16.22 29.11
C ARG A 159 -9.70 -16.01 30.52
N ARG A 160 -10.37 -14.88 30.78
CA ARG A 160 -10.96 -14.55 32.09
C ARG A 160 -12.39 -15.06 32.23
N LYS A 161 -13.18 -15.02 31.14
CA LYS A 161 -14.56 -15.49 31.07
C LYS A 161 -14.76 -16.24 29.76
N LYS A 162 -15.23 -17.49 29.81
CA LYS A 162 -15.39 -18.33 28.61
C LYS A 162 -16.43 -17.78 27.62
N ASP A 163 -17.49 -17.18 28.14
CA ASP A 163 -18.60 -16.64 27.36
C ASP A 163 -18.51 -15.12 27.27
N VAL A 164 -17.77 -14.66 26.27
CA VAL A 164 -17.54 -13.25 25.97
C VAL A 164 -17.97 -13.03 24.53
N ASP A 165 -18.90 -12.09 24.34
CA ASP A 165 -19.41 -11.71 23.03
C ASP A 165 -18.29 -11.07 22.17
N PRO A 166 -17.95 -11.64 20.99
CA PRO A 166 -17.00 -11.04 20.06
C PRO A 166 -17.38 -9.64 19.58
N SER A 167 -18.68 -9.30 19.51
CA SER A 167 -19.15 -8.02 18.99
C SER A 167 -18.61 -6.82 19.77
N LEU A 168 -18.38 -6.99 21.08
CA LEU A 168 -17.83 -5.99 22.00
C LEU A 168 -16.37 -5.60 21.69
N PHE A 169 -15.69 -6.34 20.81
CA PHE A 169 -14.31 -6.09 20.42
C PHE A 169 -14.19 -5.58 18.99
N VAL A 170 -15.31 -5.21 18.36
CA VAL A 170 -15.34 -4.56 17.06
C VAL A 170 -15.26 -3.04 17.25
N GLU A 171 -14.19 -2.46 16.71
CA GLU A 171 -13.94 -1.02 16.66
C GLU A 171 -14.27 -0.52 15.24
N LYS A 172 -14.98 0.61 15.12
CA LYS A 172 -15.32 1.21 13.81
C LYS A 172 -14.32 2.31 13.45
N TYR A 173 -13.93 2.36 12.18
CA TYR A 173 -13.02 3.37 11.65
C TYR A 173 -13.52 3.89 10.30
N SER A 174 -13.26 5.17 10.03
CA SER A 174 -13.56 5.83 8.75
C SER A 174 -12.26 6.09 8.00
N VAL A 175 -12.13 5.54 6.79
CA VAL A 175 -10.99 5.76 5.89
C VAL A 175 -11.36 6.83 4.86
N ARG A 176 -10.80 8.03 5.03
CA ARG A 176 -10.90 9.12 4.06
C ARG A 176 -9.71 9.08 3.10
N PHE A 177 -9.99 9.07 1.80
CA PHE A 177 -8.98 9.24 0.77
C PHE A 177 -8.83 10.73 0.49
N GLU A 178 -7.67 11.28 0.85
CA GLU A 178 -7.39 12.70 0.71
C GLU A 178 -7.11 13.08 -0.75
N LYS A 179 -7.30 14.35 -1.08
CA LYS A 179 -6.85 14.88 -2.39
C LYS A 179 -5.33 14.84 -2.44
N ILE A 180 -4.80 14.47 -3.59
CA ILE A 180 -3.35 14.47 -3.81
C ILE A 180 -2.76 15.90 -3.76
N PRO A 181 -1.48 16.05 -3.40
CA PRO A 181 -0.77 17.31 -3.45
C PRO A 181 -0.89 18.04 -4.80
N GLY A 182 -1.10 19.36 -4.73
CA GLY A 182 -1.35 20.24 -5.88
C GLY A 182 -2.82 20.34 -6.31
N TYR A 183 -3.73 19.62 -5.65
CA TYR A 183 -5.17 19.64 -5.92
C TYR A 183 -6.03 19.97 -4.68
N GLU A 184 -5.41 20.38 -3.58
CA GLU A 184 -6.07 20.65 -2.29
C GLU A 184 -7.13 21.75 -2.40
N HIS A 185 -6.87 22.74 -3.25
CA HIS A 185 -7.71 23.91 -3.49
C HIS A 185 -8.99 23.61 -4.26
N LEU A 186 -9.06 22.49 -4.99
CA LEU A 186 -10.25 22.14 -5.76
C LEU A 186 -11.40 21.74 -4.84
N SER A 187 -12.64 22.04 -5.22
CA SER A 187 -13.81 21.40 -4.60
C SER A 187 -13.80 19.88 -4.86
N GLN A 188 -14.57 19.10 -4.09
CA GLN A 188 -14.67 17.66 -4.33
C GLN A 188 -15.21 17.35 -5.73
N ARG A 189 -16.15 18.15 -6.23
CA ARG A 189 -16.73 17.98 -7.57
C ARG A 189 -15.70 18.23 -8.68
N GLU A 190 -14.91 19.29 -8.56
CA GLU A 190 -13.85 19.61 -9.52
C GLU A 190 -12.73 18.57 -9.48
N TYR A 191 -12.33 18.13 -8.29
CA TYR A 191 -11.34 17.08 -8.11
C TYR A 191 -11.82 15.77 -8.75
N ALA A 192 -13.06 15.35 -8.48
CA ALA A 192 -13.66 14.16 -9.08
C ALA A 192 -13.67 14.23 -10.61
N ARG A 193 -14.01 15.39 -11.19
CA ARG A 193 -13.99 15.59 -12.64
C ARG A 193 -12.59 15.38 -13.22
N VAL A 194 -11.57 16.05 -12.66
CA VAL A 194 -10.18 15.93 -13.15
C VAL A 194 -9.68 14.48 -13.04
N ILE A 195 -9.95 13.82 -11.91
CA ILE A 195 -9.54 12.43 -11.69
C ILE A 195 -10.26 11.47 -12.64
N GLN A 196 -11.56 11.69 -12.90
CA GLN A 196 -12.34 10.87 -13.83
C GLN A 196 -11.86 11.03 -15.27
N GLU A 197 -11.60 12.25 -15.73
CA GLU A 197 -11.10 12.54 -17.08
C GLU A 197 -9.74 11.87 -17.31
N GLU A 198 -8.82 12.01 -16.36
CA GLU A 198 -7.49 11.38 -16.46
C GLU A 198 -7.57 9.84 -16.39
N TYR A 199 -8.49 9.31 -15.57
CA TYR A 199 -8.75 7.87 -15.51
C TYR A 199 -9.24 7.34 -16.87
N GLU A 200 -10.25 7.97 -17.48
CA GLU A 200 -10.80 7.54 -18.77
C GLU A 200 -9.75 7.62 -19.88
N ARG A 201 -9.02 8.74 -19.95
CA ARG A 201 -7.95 8.94 -20.93
C ARG A 201 -6.91 7.82 -20.87
N ARG A 202 -6.42 7.50 -19.68
CA ARG A 202 -5.41 6.42 -19.50
C ARG A 202 -6.01 5.04 -19.69
N ARG A 203 -7.26 4.81 -19.27
CA ARG A 203 -7.97 3.53 -19.43
C ARG A 203 -8.13 3.18 -20.91
N ILE A 204 -8.59 4.13 -21.73
CA ILE A 204 -8.77 3.94 -23.18
C ILE A 204 -7.43 3.55 -23.82
N ALA A 205 -6.37 4.31 -23.55
CA ALA A 205 -5.04 4.02 -24.10
C ALA A 205 -4.52 2.62 -23.71
N ILE A 206 -4.77 2.16 -22.47
CA ILE A 206 -4.40 0.81 -22.04
C ILE A 206 -5.22 -0.25 -22.80
N ILE A 207 -6.52 -0.02 -22.99
CA ILE A 207 -7.40 -0.96 -23.70
C ILE A 207 -6.97 -1.08 -25.16
N GLU A 208 -6.72 0.03 -25.83
CA GLU A 208 -6.23 0.06 -27.22
C GLU A 208 -4.91 -0.70 -27.35
N GLU A 209 -3.97 -0.53 -26.41
CA GLU A 209 -2.72 -1.28 -26.38
C GLU A 209 -2.93 -2.80 -26.27
N PHE A 210 -3.89 -3.23 -25.45
CA PHE A 210 -4.24 -4.65 -25.30
C PHE A 210 -4.98 -5.21 -26.51
N GLU A 211 -5.90 -4.44 -27.10
CA GLU A 211 -6.66 -4.83 -28.29
C GLU A 211 -5.75 -4.96 -29.52
N ALA A 212 -4.79 -4.03 -29.69
CA ALA A 212 -3.75 -4.13 -30.70
C ALA A 212 -2.87 -5.40 -30.56
N LYS A 213 -2.77 -5.95 -29.35
CA LYS A 213 -2.04 -7.20 -29.06
C LYS A 213 -2.93 -8.44 -29.09
N GLY A 214 -4.22 -8.32 -29.45
CA GLY A 214 -5.16 -9.44 -29.47
C GLY A 214 -5.48 -10.03 -28.10
N HIS A 215 -5.37 -9.22 -27.03
CA HIS A 215 -5.59 -9.72 -25.66
C HIS A 215 -7.05 -10.09 -25.43
N ILE A 216 -7.26 -11.29 -24.91
CA ILE A 216 -8.59 -11.79 -24.53
C ILE A 216 -8.85 -11.40 -23.08
N TRP A 217 -9.82 -10.51 -22.89
CA TRP A 217 -10.24 -10.06 -21.57
C TRP A 217 -11.02 -11.16 -20.83
N PRO A 218 -10.65 -11.51 -19.59
CA PRO A 218 -11.40 -12.50 -18.82
C PRO A 218 -12.77 -11.94 -18.42
N SER A 219 -13.79 -12.80 -18.41
CA SER A 219 -15.10 -12.43 -17.89
C SER A 219 -15.08 -12.27 -16.36
N VAL A 220 -16.02 -11.48 -15.82
CA VAL A 220 -16.19 -11.33 -14.36
C VAL A 220 -16.40 -12.69 -13.68
N GLN A 221 -17.16 -13.58 -14.32
CA GLN A 221 -17.37 -14.94 -13.81
C GLN A 221 -16.07 -15.75 -13.78
N SER A 222 -15.20 -15.59 -14.79
CA SER A 222 -13.88 -16.24 -14.83
C SER A 222 -12.99 -15.76 -13.67
N LEU A 223 -12.92 -14.46 -13.44
CA LEU A 223 -12.15 -13.89 -12.31
C LEU A 223 -12.67 -14.37 -10.95
N ARG A 224 -13.99 -14.53 -10.80
CA ARG A 224 -14.62 -15.06 -9.59
C ARG A 224 -14.38 -16.55 -9.36
N ARG A 225 -14.00 -17.31 -10.40
CA ARG A 225 -13.66 -18.73 -10.31
C ARG A 225 -12.21 -18.98 -9.95
N THR A 226 -11.33 -17.98 -10.09
CA THR A 226 -9.92 -18.09 -9.66
C THR A 226 -9.85 -18.42 -8.17
N ARG A 227 -9.15 -19.49 -7.82
CA ARG A 227 -9.07 -19.94 -6.43
C ARG A 227 -8.06 -19.11 -5.64
N CYS A 228 -8.39 -18.88 -4.38
CA CYS A 228 -7.45 -18.27 -3.44
C CYS A 228 -6.19 -19.14 -3.32
N THR A 229 -5.01 -18.53 -3.19
CA THR A 229 -3.67 -19.16 -3.10
C THR A 229 -3.12 -19.80 -4.37
N GLU A 230 -3.87 -19.87 -5.47
CA GLU A 230 -3.26 -20.18 -6.76
C GLU A 230 -2.09 -19.22 -7.03
N CYS A 231 -1.02 -19.75 -7.63
CA CYS A 231 0.05 -18.91 -8.12
C CYS A 231 -0.44 -18.17 -9.36
N ALA A 232 -0.14 -16.87 -9.46
CA ALA A 232 -0.33 -16.16 -10.71
C ALA A 232 0.40 -16.91 -11.84
N ARG A 233 -0.29 -17.15 -12.98
CA ARG A 233 0.28 -17.91 -14.12
C ARG A 233 1.53 -17.23 -14.69
N SER A 234 1.52 -15.90 -14.77
CA SER A 234 2.62 -15.10 -15.30
C SER A 234 2.95 -13.94 -14.35
N PRO A 235 3.52 -14.21 -13.15
CA PRO A 235 3.81 -13.17 -12.20
C PRO A 235 4.96 -12.31 -12.72
N LYS A 236 4.83 -10.99 -12.61
CA LYS A 236 5.94 -10.07 -12.90
C LYS A 236 7.07 -10.29 -11.90
N ARG A 237 8.10 -11.02 -12.30
CA ARG A 237 9.31 -11.25 -11.51
C ARG A 237 10.27 -10.07 -11.70
N ALA A 238 10.86 -9.60 -10.60
CA ALA A 238 11.95 -8.63 -10.70
C ALA A 238 13.16 -9.32 -11.35
N LYS A 239 13.79 -8.66 -12.31
CA LYS A 239 15.04 -9.18 -12.88
C LYS A 239 16.15 -9.05 -11.84
N LYS A 240 17.02 -10.05 -11.73
CA LYS A 240 18.21 -9.98 -10.86
C LYS A 240 19.01 -8.73 -11.24
N GLY A 241 19.36 -7.90 -10.25
CA GLY A 241 20.08 -6.63 -10.46
C GLY A 241 19.22 -5.43 -10.85
N GLN A 242 17.90 -5.59 -11.05
CA GLN A 242 17.02 -4.46 -11.35
C GLN A 242 16.95 -3.51 -10.13
N ARG A 243 17.47 -2.29 -10.29
CA ARG A 243 17.39 -1.26 -9.25
C ARG A 243 15.96 -0.72 -9.17
N VAL A 244 15.41 -0.73 -7.96
CA VAL A 244 14.14 -0.04 -7.66
C VAL A 244 14.47 1.45 -7.46
N PRO A 245 13.78 2.38 -8.15
CA PRO A 245 14.06 3.80 -7.96
C PRO A 245 13.72 4.23 -6.53
N LEU A 246 14.62 5.00 -5.91
CA LEU A 246 14.41 5.57 -4.57
C LEU A 246 13.27 6.61 -4.56
N VAL A 247 13.10 7.30 -5.69
CA VAL A 247 12.12 8.36 -5.89
C VAL A 247 11.44 8.21 -7.25
N LEU A 248 10.14 8.48 -7.26
CA LEU A 248 9.27 8.53 -8.41
C LEU A 248 8.95 10.01 -8.68
N SER A 249 9.44 10.51 -9.81
CA SER A 249 9.27 11.89 -10.25
C SER A 249 9.16 11.92 -11.77
N LEU A 250 8.22 12.71 -12.29
CA LEU A 250 8.15 13.10 -13.69
C LEU A 250 9.02 14.32 -14.00
N CYS A 251 9.41 15.09 -12.99
CA CYS A 251 10.33 16.23 -13.12
C CYS A 251 11.78 15.78 -12.87
N VAL A 252 12.67 16.05 -13.82
CA VAL A 252 14.08 15.65 -13.77
C VAL A 252 14.83 16.40 -12.68
N GLU A 253 14.54 17.70 -12.51
CA GLU A 253 15.18 18.58 -11.55
C GLU A 253 14.83 18.18 -10.12
N ARG A 254 13.54 17.96 -9.82
CA ARG A 254 13.09 17.48 -8.50
C ARG A 254 13.66 16.11 -8.16
N LYS A 255 13.78 15.24 -9.16
CA LYS A 255 14.43 13.94 -9.00
C LYS A 255 15.90 14.10 -8.61
N LYS A 256 16.63 14.99 -9.31
CA LYS A 256 18.04 15.29 -9.02
C LYS A 256 18.20 15.84 -7.60
N GLN A 257 17.41 16.85 -7.24
CA GLN A 257 17.41 17.45 -5.89
C GLN A 257 17.15 16.41 -4.80
N PHE A 258 16.17 15.52 -5.00
CA PHE A 258 15.90 14.45 -4.04
C PHE A 258 17.09 13.50 -3.88
N LEU A 259 17.71 13.09 -4.99
CA LEU A 259 18.85 12.18 -4.95
C LEU A 259 20.07 12.83 -4.29
N GLU A 260 20.34 14.10 -4.57
CA GLU A 260 21.39 14.88 -3.92
C GLU A 260 21.17 14.93 -2.40
N PHE A 261 19.97 15.30 -1.96
CA PHE A 261 19.58 15.27 -0.54
C PHE A 261 19.73 13.88 0.10
N TYR A 262 19.26 12.83 -0.59
CA TYR A 262 19.32 11.46 -0.07
C TYR A 262 20.76 10.98 0.10
N PHE A 263 21.60 11.19 -0.92
CA PHE A 263 22.98 10.72 -0.89
C PHE A 263 23.87 11.55 0.05
N SER A 264 23.64 12.87 0.17
CA SER A 264 24.32 13.68 1.19
C SER A 264 23.98 13.20 2.60
N THR A 265 22.70 13.00 2.89
CA THR A 265 22.22 12.45 4.17
C THR A 265 22.81 11.07 4.44
N LEU A 266 22.89 10.20 3.43
CA LEU A 266 23.47 8.86 3.57
C LEU A 266 24.97 8.91 3.90
N ILE A 267 25.71 9.84 3.31
CA ILE A 267 27.14 10.03 3.59
C ILE A 267 27.33 10.50 5.03
N GLU A 268 26.57 11.50 5.48
CA GLU A 268 26.60 11.99 6.86
C GLU A 268 26.22 10.89 7.86
N PHE A 269 25.17 10.13 7.55
CA PHE A 269 24.73 8.99 8.35
C PHE A 269 25.84 7.95 8.50
N LYS A 270 26.54 7.60 7.42
CA LYS A 270 27.63 6.62 7.46
C LYS A 270 28.78 7.11 8.34
N LYS A 271 29.15 8.39 8.27
CA LYS A 271 30.18 8.99 9.12
C LYS A 271 29.78 8.92 10.60
N ALA A 272 28.55 9.35 10.92
CA ALA A 272 28.02 9.30 12.28
C ALA A 272 27.95 7.86 12.81
N SER A 273 27.46 6.92 11.99
CA SER A 273 27.40 5.50 12.32
C SER A 273 28.78 4.91 12.58
N GLN A 274 29.79 5.26 11.80
CA GLN A 274 31.15 4.77 12.00
C GLN A 274 31.73 5.30 13.32
N ALA A 275 31.59 6.60 13.59
CA ALA A 275 32.02 7.19 14.85
C ALA A 275 31.33 6.55 16.06
N TYR A 276 30.02 6.30 15.95
CA TYR A 276 29.23 5.62 16.97
C TYR A 276 29.73 4.19 17.25
N LEU A 277 29.99 3.41 16.20
CA LEU A 277 30.50 2.04 16.33
C LEU A 277 31.93 1.99 16.90
N LEU A 278 32.73 3.05 16.70
CA LEU A 278 34.06 3.21 17.30
C LEU A 278 34.03 3.71 18.76
N GLY A 279 32.84 3.86 19.35
CA GLY A 279 32.67 4.19 20.77
C GLY A 279 32.24 5.63 21.07
N ASN A 280 32.12 6.49 20.06
CA ASN A 280 31.59 7.84 20.27
C ASN A 280 30.06 7.81 20.47
N ARG A 281 29.61 7.68 21.71
CA ARG A 281 28.19 7.67 22.09
C ARG A 281 27.47 8.99 21.80
N ASN A 282 28.21 10.08 21.61
CA ASN A 282 27.69 11.41 21.31
C ASN A 282 27.72 11.75 19.81
N ALA A 283 27.94 10.76 18.94
CA ALA A 283 27.87 10.97 17.50
C ALA A 283 26.51 11.56 17.10
N VAL A 284 26.52 12.70 16.40
CA VAL A 284 25.31 13.37 15.95
C VAL A 284 24.87 12.74 14.63
N PHE A 285 23.66 12.19 14.62
CA PHE A 285 23.07 11.61 13.42
C PHE A 285 22.27 12.67 12.65
N PRO A 286 22.30 12.64 11.31
CA PRO A 286 21.49 13.57 10.51
C PRO A 286 20.00 13.37 10.79
N SER A 287 19.24 14.46 10.70
CA SER A 287 17.80 14.45 10.98
C SER A 287 17.07 13.42 10.12
N GLY A 288 16.05 12.78 10.70
CA GLY A 288 15.26 11.74 10.04
C GLY A 288 15.95 10.37 9.94
N THR A 289 17.17 10.19 10.45
CA THR A 289 17.83 8.89 10.57
C THR A 289 17.71 8.30 11.98
N CYS A 290 18.01 7.01 12.12
CA CYS A 290 17.97 6.29 13.41
C CYS A 290 19.36 5.79 13.75
N ILE A 291 19.74 5.90 15.03
CA ILE A 291 20.97 5.31 15.56
C ILE A 291 20.92 3.79 15.29
N PRO A 292 21.95 3.19 14.67
CA PRO A 292 21.99 1.75 14.44
C PRO A 292 22.10 1.00 15.78
N PRO A 293 21.64 -0.26 15.85
CA PRO A 293 21.93 -1.11 17.01
C PRO A 293 23.45 -1.25 17.13
N GLY A 294 24.00 -0.75 18.25
CA GLY A 294 25.42 -0.80 18.56
C GLY A 294 25.79 -2.02 19.40
N PRO A 295 27.09 -2.27 19.63
CA PRO A 295 27.56 -3.35 20.50
C PRO A 295 27.21 -3.14 21.99
N TRP A 296 26.56 -2.02 22.33
CA TRP A 296 26.22 -1.60 23.69
C TRP A 296 24.71 -1.60 23.95
N CYS A 297 23.91 -2.13 23.00
CA CYS A 297 22.44 -2.15 23.02
C CYS A 297 21.88 -3.53 23.35
#